data_AF-A0AAD3D1J3-F1
#
_entry.id   AF-A0AAD3D1J3-F1
#
_cell.length_a   1.000
_cell.length_b   1.000
_cell.length_c   1.000
_cell.angle_alpha   90.00
_cell.angle_beta   90.00
_cell.angle_gamma   90.00
#
_symmetry.space_group_name_H-M   'P 1'
#
loop_
_entity.id
_entity.type
_entity.pdbx_description
1 polymer ?
#
loop_
_entity_poly.entity_id
_entity_poly.type
_entity_poly.pdbx_seq_one_letter_code
_entity_poly.pdbx_strand_id
1 'polypeptide(L)'
;MFQNISRFKTPVSYPIKQFVRGFAVKELPWCKPSSKISNDRNALDGKEANSEDKHTIGCIPCSISENSDNFKFGVIAAMDESRIIGINGDLPWKIPEDRLHFEDITRDKILILGKNSFMEREDFSHLEHLDKAIVISTSLQEEDCASIRDKVVIARSFEEAVDMANTLQSLKSDSDKKGERELDVWIGGGQLIYEKSLRHPCAHEIHLTTVHTKSEVDLSKERVSYFPAKYRWDNTFKEVPSLRRESKDLERGLTYTFTVHKRLQR
;
A
#
# COMPACT_ATOMS: atom_id res chain seq x y z
N MET A 1 -38.18 51.37 -38.29
CA MET A 1 -37.20 52.45 -38.45
C MET A 1 -35.81 51.81 -38.40
N PHE A 2 -35.15 51.75 -39.56
CA PHE A 2 -33.70 51.58 -39.86
C PHE A 2 -32.85 50.58 -39.02
N GLN A 3 -32.33 49.48 -39.60
CA GLN A 3 -31.06 49.38 -40.35
C GLN A 3 -29.83 49.67 -39.44
N ASN A 4 -28.67 48.99 -39.46
CA ASN A 4 -28.05 48.07 -40.41
C ASN A 4 -26.66 47.61 -39.86
N ILE A 5 -26.20 46.45 -40.32
CA ILE A 5 -24.84 46.15 -40.88
C ILE A 5 -23.62 45.98 -39.94
N SER A 6 -23.23 44.69 -39.81
CA SER A 6 -21.96 44.03 -40.17
C SER A 6 -20.60 44.58 -39.71
N ARG A 7 -19.70 43.67 -39.29
CA ARG A 7 -18.56 43.20 -40.12
C ARG A 7 -17.78 42.04 -39.48
N PHE A 8 -17.61 40.98 -40.26
CA PHE A 8 -16.59 39.93 -40.12
C PHE A 8 -15.17 40.50 -40.12
N LYS A 9 -14.24 39.82 -39.43
CA LYS A 9 -12.84 39.58 -39.86
C LYS A 9 -12.10 38.65 -38.87
N THR A 10 -11.77 37.45 -39.33
CA THR A 10 -10.56 36.67 -38.96
C THR A 10 -9.73 36.53 -40.25
N PRO A 11 -8.53 35.91 -40.28
CA PRO A 11 -7.48 35.72 -39.26
C PRO A 11 -6.13 36.31 -39.73
N VAL A 12 -5.09 36.33 -38.88
CA VAL A 12 -3.69 36.54 -39.33
C VAL A 12 -2.77 35.49 -38.69
N SER A 13 -2.15 34.71 -39.57
CA SER A 13 -1.08 33.73 -39.35
C SER A 13 0.31 34.37 -39.45
N TYR A 14 1.33 33.86 -38.76
CA TYR A 14 2.77 33.94 -39.16
C TYR A 14 3.60 32.85 -38.39
N PRO A 15 4.82 32.45 -38.83
CA PRO A 15 5.11 31.05 -39.20
C PRO A 15 6.38 30.39 -38.56
N ILE A 16 6.55 29.08 -38.84
CA ILE A 16 7.79 28.33 -39.22
C ILE A 16 8.97 28.25 -38.19
N LYS A 17 9.37 27.04 -37.72
CA LYS A 17 10.37 26.10 -38.31
C LYS A 17 10.73 24.97 -37.33
N GLN A 18 10.98 23.78 -37.89
CA GLN A 18 11.41 22.53 -37.24
C GLN A 18 12.80 22.62 -36.58
N PHE A 19 13.03 21.84 -35.52
CA PHE A 19 14.20 20.96 -35.46
C PHE A 19 13.96 19.75 -34.53
N VAL A 20 14.26 18.57 -35.08
CA VAL A 20 14.29 17.27 -34.43
C VAL A 20 15.50 17.18 -33.50
N ARG A 21 15.34 16.59 -32.30
CA ARG A 21 16.37 15.77 -31.65
C ARG A 21 15.74 14.98 -30.50
N GLY A 22 15.65 13.66 -30.69
CA GLY A 22 15.47 12.75 -29.57
C GLY A 22 16.68 12.81 -28.65
N PHE A 23 16.43 12.80 -27.34
CA PHE A 23 17.40 12.45 -26.29
C PHE A 23 16.56 11.83 -25.17
N ALA A 24 16.53 10.50 -25.12
CA ALA A 24 17.43 9.67 -24.32
C ALA A 24 17.00 9.63 -22.86
N VAL A 25 16.55 8.43 -22.46
CA VAL A 25 16.37 7.94 -21.09
C VAL A 25 17.56 8.41 -20.26
N LYS A 26 17.35 9.37 -19.35
CA LYS A 26 18.36 9.69 -18.34
C LYS A 26 18.22 8.68 -17.22
N GLU A 27 19.27 7.87 -17.15
CA GLU A 27 19.54 6.83 -16.19
C GLU A 27 19.42 7.33 -14.74
N LEU A 28 18.80 6.50 -13.91
CA LEU A 28 18.61 6.71 -12.46
C LEU A 28 19.98 6.71 -11.75
N PRO A 29 20.28 7.67 -10.85
CA PRO A 29 21.64 7.95 -10.40
C PRO A 29 22.07 7.17 -9.14
N TRP A 30 21.79 5.88 -9.05
CA TRP A 30 22.27 5.04 -7.93
C TRP A 30 23.24 3.91 -8.32
N CYS A 31 23.78 3.95 -9.55
CA CYS A 31 24.87 3.08 -9.97
C CYS A 31 25.96 3.85 -10.71
N LYS A 32 27.09 4.13 -10.04
CA LYS A 32 28.44 3.78 -10.51
C LYS A 32 29.52 4.15 -9.47
N PRO A 33 30.64 3.41 -9.43
CA PRO A 33 31.57 3.39 -8.29
C PRO A 33 32.53 4.57 -8.31
N SER A 34 32.90 5.06 -7.12
CA SER A 34 33.83 6.17 -6.93
C SER A 34 35.28 5.77 -7.20
N SER A 35 35.94 6.45 -8.14
CA SER A 35 37.39 6.59 -8.17
C SER A 35 37.83 7.60 -7.10
N LYS A 36 38.82 7.25 -6.28
CA LYS A 36 39.48 8.18 -5.36
C LYS A 36 40.77 8.70 -5.99
N ILE A 37 41.01 10.00 -5.87
CA ILE A 37 42.33 10.62 -5.80
C ILE A 37 42.27 11.64 -4.67
N SER A 38 43.15 11.51 -3.67
CA SER A 38 43.86 12.65 -3.09
C SER A 38 45.00 12.18 -2.18
N ASN A 39 46.11 12.90 -2.30
CA ASN A 39 47.48 12.56 -1.91
C ASN A 39 47.89 13.03 -0.50
N ASP A 40 48.91 12.34 0.02
CA ASP A 40 50.03 12.76 0.90
C ASP A 40 49.72 13.16 2.37
N ARG A 41 50.53 12.82 3.40
CA ARG A 41 52.01 12.77 3.48
C ARG A 41 52.54 11.82 4.59
N ASN A 42 53.70 11.21 4.29
CA ASN A 42 54.93 10.96 5.10
C ASN A 42 54.81 10.33 6.52
N ALA A 43 55.61 9.35 6.97
CA ALA A 43 57.01 9.04 6.66
C ALA A 43 57.45 7.64 7.15
N LEU A 44 58.56 7.17 6.56
CA LEU A 44 59.60 6.21 7.02
C LEU A 44 59.49 4.70 6.69
N ASP A 45 60.51 4.30 5.92
CA ASP A 45 61.27 3.05 5.86
C ASP A 45 60.68 1.76 5.25
N GLY A 46 61.11 1.48 4.01
CA GLY A 46 61.94 0.30 3.72
C GLY A 46 61.28 -1.00 3.23
N LYS A 47 61.64 -1.34 1.99
CA LYS A 47 61.75 -2.68 1.35
C LYS A 47 60.56 -3.22 0.55
N GLU A 48 60.94 -3.83 -0.58
CA GLU A 48 60.16 -4.18 -1.76
C GLU A 48 59.35 -5.49 -1.67
N ALA A 49 58.33 -5.52 -2.54
CA ALA A 49 57.83 -6.62 -3.36
C ALA A 49 56.75 -7.60 -2.83
N ASN A 50 55.73 -7.72 -3.70
CA ASN A 50 54.80 -8.83 -3.97
C ASN A 50 53.48 -8.94 -3.18
N SER A 51 52.45 -8.35 -3.82
CA SER A 51 51.21 -8.97 -4.31
C SER A 51 50.30 -9.79 -3.36
N GLU A 52 49.03 -9.37 -3.39
CA GLU A 52 47.80 -10.09 -3.02
C GLU A 52 47.30 -9.98 -1.56
N ASP A 53 46.76 -8.81 -1.21
CA ASP A 53 45.91 -8.64 -0.02
C ASP A 53 44.42 -8.77 -0.35
N LYS A 54 43.87 -9.89 0.10
CA LYS A 54 42.46 -10.05 0.47
C LYS A 54 42.24 -9.31 1.79
N HIS A 55 41.46 -8.23 1.80
CA HIS A 55 40.82 -7.80 3.05
C HIS A 55 39.48 -7.10 2.82
N THR A 56 38.44 -7.83 3.20
CA THR A 56 37.32 -7.36 4.03
C THR A 56 37.44 -5.91 4.50
N ILE A 57 36.48 -5.07 4.08
CA ILE A 57 36.20 -3.80 4.74
C ILE A 57 34.69 -3.75 5.00
N GLY A 58 34.37 -3.81 6.29
CA GLY A 58 33.03 -3.76 6.83
C GLY A 58 32.30 -2.48 6.48
N CYS A 59 30.99 -2.61 6.34
CA CYS A 59 30.09 -1.50 6.10
C CYS A 59 30.05 -0.58 7.32
N ILE A 60 30.19 0.71 7.06
CA ILE A 60 29.82 1.78 8.00
C ILE A 60 28.29 1.72 8.15
N PRO A 61 27.74 1.65 9.38
CA PRO A 61 26.31 1.53 9.57
C PRO A 61 25.62 2.81 9.10
N CYS A 62 24.62 2.65 8.24
CA CYS A 62 23.62 3.68 8.04
C CYS A 62 22.92 3.83 9.39
N SER A 63 23.04 5.01 10.02
CA SER A 63 22.33 5.34 11.24
C SER A 63 20.83 5.44 10.93
N ILE A 64 20.20 4.27 10.88
CA ILE A 64 18.81 4.09 11.26
C ILE A 64 18.72 4.66 12.67
N SER A 65 17.91 5.70 12.87
CA SER A 65 17.54 6.10 14.22
C SER A 65 16.94 4.86 14.89
N GLU A 66 17.57 4.37 15.95
CA GLU A 66 17.27 3.14 16.71
C GLU A 66 15.93 3.22 17.47
N ASN A 67 14.86 3.66 16.81
CA ASN A 67 13.52 3.78 17.38
C ASN A 67 12.40 3.28 16.44
N SER A 68 12.72 2.64 15.30
CA SER A 68 11.72 2.08 14.37
C SER A 68 11.50 0.56 14.50
N ASP A 69 11.92 -0.06 15.59
CA ASP A 69 11.90 -1.54 15.72
C ASP A 69 10.53 -2.15 16.03
N ASN A 70 9.48 -1.34 16.29
CA ASN A 70 8.17 -1.89 16.68
C ASN A 70 6.99 -1.57 15.75
N PHE A 71 7.19 -0.82 14.66
CA PHE A 71 6.07 -0.55 13.74
C PHE A 71 5.80 -1.78 12.87
N LYS A 72 4.63 -2.39 13.09
CA LYS A 72 4.12 -3.54 12.33
C LYS A 72 2.66 -3.32 11.99
N PHE A 73 2.24 -3.79 10.82
CA PHE A 73 0.85 -3.74 10.41
C PHE A 73 0.37 -5.08 9.86
N GLY A 74 -0.95 -5.28 9.94
CA GLY A 74 -1.66 -6.40 9.35
C GLY A 74 -2.24 -6.05 7.99
N VAL A 75 -2.52 -7.05 7.18
CA VAL A 75 -3.31 -6.93 5.95
C VAL A 75 -4.56 -7.76 6.14
N ILE A 76 -5.72 -7.23 5.80
CA ILE A 76 -6.98 -7.97 5.83
C ILE A 76 -7.65 -7.89 4.47
N ALA A 77 -8.08 -9.01 3.91
CA ALA A 77 -8.70 -9.07 2.59
C ALA A 77 -9.67 -10.26 2.47
N ALA A 78 -10.61 -10.14 1.53
CA ALA A 78 -11.45 -11.24 1.06
C ALA A 78 -11.28 -11.40 -0.45
N MET A 79 -11.13 -12.62 -0.94
CA MET A 79 -10.97 -12.92 -2.36
C MET A 79 -11.65 -14.24 -2.75
N ASP A 80 -11.93 -14.43 -4.04
CA ASP A 80 -12.39 -15.72 -4.56
C ASP A 80 -11.23 -16.64 -4.96
N GLU A 81 -11.53 -17.81 -5.52
CA GLU A 81 -10.51 -18.75 -5.99
C GLU A 81 -9.63 -18.18 -7.13
N SER A 82 -10.16 -17.20 -7.88
CA SER A 82 -9.46 -16.46 -8.93
C SER A 82 -8.69 -15.24 -8.40
N ARG A 83 -8.68 -15.04 -7.07
CA ARG A 83 -8.13 -13.89 -6.35
C ARG A 83 -8.82 -12.56 -6.64
N ILE A 84 -10.02 -12.57 -7.20
CA ILE A 84 -10.79 -11.34 -7.41
C ILE A 84 -11.17 -10.79 -6.04
N ILE A 85 -10.89 -9.50 -5.83
CA ILE A 85 -11.24 -8.75 -4.60
C ILE A 85 -12.28 -7.66 -4.87
N GLY A 86 -12.68 -7.48 -6.12
CA GLY A 86 -13.74 -6.57 -6.47
C GLY A 86 -13.96 -6.45 -7.97
N ILE A 87 -15.21 -6.20 -8.33
CA ILE A 87 -15.68 -5.97 -9.69
C ILE A 87 -16.38 -4.60 -9.68
N ASN A 88 -15.92 -3.69 -10.53
CA ASN A 88 -16.43 -2.31 -10.64
C ASN A 88 -16.38 -1.48 -9.35
N GLY A 89 -15.66 -1.93 -8.31
CA GLY A 89 -15.52 -1.22 -7.03
C GLY A 89 -16.09 -2.01 -5.85
N ASP A 90 -16.90 -3.03 -6.11
CA ASP A 90 -17.64 -3.77 -5.09
C ASP A 90 -17.17 -5.21 -4.97
N LEU A 91 -17.37 -5.81 -3.79
CA LEU A 91 -17.18 -7.25 -3.61
C LEU A 91 -18.26 -8.03 -4.41
N PRO A 92 -17.90 -9.14 -5.08
CA PRO A 92 -18.88 -9.93 -5.85
C PRO A 92 -19.90 -10.68 -4.98
N TRP A 93 -19.67 -10.71 -3.66
CA TRP A 93 -20.48 -11.42 -2.68
C TRP A 93 -20.81 -10.52 -1.49
N LYS A 94 -21.82 -10.93 -0.73
CA LYS A 94 -22.17 -10.35 0.56
C LYS A 94 -22.14 -11.47 1.59
N ILE A 95 -21.15 -11.47 2.47
CA ILE A 95 -20.99 -12.47 3.53
C ILE A 95 -21.02 -11.74 4.87
N PRO A 96 -22.13 -11.79 5.63
CA PRO A 96 -22.25 -11.06 6.90
C PRO A 96 -21.17 -11.46 7.91
N GLU A 97 -20.81 -12.74 7.95
CA GLU A 97 -19.76 -13.24 8.85
C GLU A 97 -18.37 -12.67 8.51
N ASP A 98 -18.04 -12.49 7.23
CA ASP A 98 -16.79 -11.88 6.81
C ASP A 98 -16.73 -10.39 7.17
N ARG A 99 -17.87 -9.69 7.03
CA ARG A 99 -17.97 -8.29 7.49
C ARG A 99 -17.77 -8.18 9.00
N LEU A 100 -18.40 -9.05 9.80
CA LEU A 100 -18.20 -9.08 11.26
C LEU A 100 -16.75 -9.40 11.62
N HIS A 101 -16.14 -10.37 10.94
CA HIS A 101 -14.73 -10.72 11.12
C HIS A 101 -13.81 -9.53 10.83
N PHE A 102 -14.06 -8.81 9.73
CA PHE A 102 -13.34 -7.59 9.38
C PHE A 102 -13.48 -6.51 10.44
N GLU A 103 -14.72 -6.24 10.88
CA GLU A 103 -14.99 -5.25 11.92
C GLU A 103 -14.29 -5.61 13.24
N ASP A 104 -14.34 -6.87 13.67
CA ASP A 104 -13.71 -7.32 14.91
C ASP A 104 -12.19 -7.19 14.87
N ILE A 105 -11.56 -7.53 13.74
CA ILE A 105 -10.11 -7.36 13.57
C ILE A 105 -9.71 -5.88 13.59
N THR A 106 -10.52 -5.01 13.00
CA THR A 106 -10.18 -3.60 12.78
C THR A 106 -10.76 -2.64 13.82
N ARG A 107 -11.50 -3.16 14.81
CA ARG A 107 -12.16 -2.37 15.86
C ARG A 107 -11.17 -1.60 16.74
N ASP A 108 -11.40 -0.29 16.87
CA ASP A 108 -10.57 0.67 17.60
C ASP A 108 -9.13 0.77 17.08
N LYS A 109 -8.93 0.43 15.79
CA LYS A 109 -7.62 0.42 15.13
C LYS A 109 -7.53 1.46 14.03
N ILE A 110 -6.31 1.62 13.53
CA ILE A 110 -6.00 2.45 12.37
C ILE A 110 -6.14 1.56 11.13
N LEU A 111 -7.00 1.96 10.19
CA LEU A 111 -7.19 1.26 8.92
C LEU A 111 -6.69 2.13 7.76
N ILE A 112 -5.74 1.62 6.98
CA ILE A 112 -5.31 2.23 5.71
C ILE A 112 -6.09 1.59 4.57
N LEU A 113 -6.71 2.42 3.74
CA LEU A 113 -7.53 1.97 2.62
C LEU A 113 -7.47 2.96 1.43
N GLY A 114 -7.90 2.51 0.24
CA GLY A 114 -7.97 3.35 -0.95
C GLY A 114 -9.31 4.06 -1.11
N LYS A 115 -9.35 5.09 -1.97
CA LYS A 115 -10.57 5.86 -2.28
C LYS A 115 -11.82 5.02 -2.56
N ASN A 116 -11.73 3.96 -3.36
CA ASN A 116 -12.93 3.19 -3.72
C ASN A 116 -13.51 2.45 -2.52
N SER A 117 -12.67 1.85 -1.68
CA SER A 117 -13.10 1.18 -0.45
C SER A 117 -13.67 2.18 0.55
N PHE A 118 -13.12 3.40 0.60
CA PHE A 118 -13.64 4.48 1.44
C PHE A 118 -15.06 4.90 1.03
N MET A 119 -15.31 4.92 -0.28
CA MET A 119 -16.58 5.38 -0.87
C MET A 119 -17.57 4.24 -1.09
N GLU A 120 -17.36 3.05 -0.49
CA GLU A 120 -18.28 1.91 -0.61
C GLU A 120 -19.68 2.27 -0.08
N ARG A 121 -19.74 3.09 0.97
CA ARG A 121 -21.00 3.63 1.50
C ARG A 121 -20.91 5.13 1.72
N GLU A 122 -21.93 5.85 1.26
CA GLU A 122 -22.05 7.31 1.37
C GLU A 122 -22.22 7.79 2.82
N ASP A 123 -22.77 6.95 3.69
CA ASP A 123 -22.98 7.28 5.12
C ASP A 123 -21.73 7.03 5.98
N PHE A 124 -20.68 6.43 5.40
CA PHE A 124 -19.45 6.03 6.09
C PHE A 124 -19.66 5.11 7.32
N SER A 125 -20.84 4.50 7.47
CA SER A 125 -21.19 3.61 8.59
C SER A 125 -20.21 2.44 8.74
N HIS A 126 -19.64 2.00 7.61
CA HIS A 126 -18.65 0.93 7.53
C HIS A 126 -17.28 1.27 8.15
N LEU A 127 -17.09 2.50 8.64
CA LEU A 127 -15.84 2.97 9.27
C LEU A 127 -16.04 3.34 10.74
N GLU A 128 -17.27 3.27 11.27
CA GLU A 128 -17.60 3.76 12.61
C GLU A 128 -16.84 3.02 13.72
N HIS A 129 -16.58 1.73 13.54
CA HIS A 129 -15.86 0.89 14.49
C HIS A 129 -14.36 1.18 14.57
N LEU A 130 -13.81 2.00 13.66
CA LEU A 130 -12.40 2.34 13.61
C LEU A 130 -12.07 3.48 14.58
N ASP A 131 -10.82 3.48 15.05
CA ASP A 131 -10.24 4.64 15.72
C ASP A 131 -9.88 5.72 14.68
N LYS A 132 -9.13 5.33 13.64
CA LYS A 132 -8.79 6.20 12.51
C LYS A 132 -8.85 5.46 11.18
N ALA A 133 -9.27 6.15 10.13
CA ALA A 133 -9.15 5.70 8.75
C ALA A 133 -8.17 6.61 8.00
N ILE A 134 -7.14 6.01 7.38
CA ILE A 134 -6.20 6.72 6.51
C ILE A 134 -6.53 6.36 5.07
N VAL A 135 -7.00 7.35 4.30
CA VAL A 135 -7.47 7.15 2.93
C VAL A 135 -6.40 7.59 1.95
N ILE A 136 -5.88 6.65 1.17
CA ILE A 136 -4.91 6.94 0.11
C ILE A 136 -5.67 7.45 -1.12
N SER A 137 -5.51 8.74 -1.42
CA SER A 137 -6.16 9.38 -2.57
C SER A 137 -5.47 10.67 -3.01
N THR A 138 -5.24 10.82 -4.31
CA THR A 138 -4.79 12.07 -4.92
C THR A 138 -5.92 13.01 -5.32
N SER A 139 -7.18 12.52 -5.33
CA SER A 139 -8.34 13.27 -5.81
C SER A 139 -9.30 13.73 -4.71
N LEU A 140 -9.36 12.99 -3.59
CA LEU A 140 -10.19 13.39 -2.45
C LEU A 140 -9.63 14.65 -1.80
N GLN A 141 -10.53 15.53 -1.39
CA GLN A 141 -10.25 16.73 -0.61
C GLN A 141 -10.80 16.57 0.81
N GLU A 142 -10.38 17.44 1.72
CA GLU A 142 -10.81 17.38 3.12
C GLU A 142 -12.32 17.66 3.26
N GLU A 143 -12.88 18.46 2.36
CA GLU A 143 -14.30 18.78 2.30
C GLU A 143 -15.16 17.53 1.99
N ASP A 144 -14.62 16.58 1.22
CA ASP A 144 -15.31 15.31 0.91
C ASP A 144 -15.51 14.46 2.17
N CYS A 145 -14.69 14.70 3.21
CA CYS A 145 -14.68 13.95 4.47
C CYS A 145 -15.20 14.78 5.66
N ALA A 146 -15.82 15.94 5.41
CA ALA A 146 -16.14 16.91 6.46
C ALA A 146 -17.02 16.34 7.60
N SER A 147 -17.93 15.42 7.28
CA SER A 147 -18.83 14.75 8.25
C SER A 147 -18.10 13.84 9.23
N ILE A 148 -16.90 13.37 8.89
CA ILE A 148 -16.12 12.40 9.67
C ILE A 148 -14.64 12.82 9.77
N ARG A 149 -14.37 14.12 9.68
CA ARG A 149 -13.01 14.71 9.68
C ARG A 149 -12.17 14.29 10.89
N ASP A 150 -12.81 14.00 12.02
CA ASP A 150 -12.12 13.58 13.23
C ASP A 150 -11.68 12.11 13.17
N LYS A 151 -12.26 11.30 12.29
CA LYS A 151 -11.90 9.89 12.08
C LYS A 151 -11.01 9.67 10.85
N VAL A 152 -11.10 10.55 9.84
CA VAL A 152 -10.45 10.34 8.54
C VAL A 152 -9.25 11.26 8.35
N VAL A 153 -8.15 10.68 7.86
CA VAL A 153 -6.97 11.40 7.39
C VAL A 153 -6.70 11.01 5.95
N ILE A 154 -6.37 11.98 5.09
CA ILE A 154 -6.06 11.72 3.68
C ILE A 154 -4.54 11.66 3.50
N ALA A 155 -4.06 10.57 2.91
CA ALA A 155 -2.67 10.43 2.46
C ALA A 155 -2.61 10.47 0.93
N ARG A 156 -1.56 11.07 0.36
CA ARG A 156 -1.34 11.18 -1.09
C ARG A 156 -0.52 10.03 -1.66
N SER A 157 0.10 9.23 -0.80
CA SER A 157 0.87 8.04 -1.18
C SER A 157 0.74 6.92 -0.14
N PHE A 158 1.23 5.73 -0.49
CA PHE A 158 1.28 4.60 0.45
C PHE A 158 2.31 4.83 1.54
N GLU A 159 3.45 5.40 1.16
CA GLU A 159 4.57 5.70 2.04
C GLU A 159 4.14 6.71 3.11
N GLU A 160 3.48 7.79 2.67
CA GLU A 160 2.89 8.78 3.58
C GLU A 160 1.82 8.17 4.51
N ALA A 161 0.96 7.28 4.00
CA ALA A 161 -0.05 6.62 4.83
C ALA A 161 0.57 5.75 5.93
N VAL A 162 1.68 5.06 5.61
CA VAL A 162 2.44 4.27 6.58
C VAL A 162 3.07 5.16 7.64
N ASP A 163 3.68 6.27 7.25
CA ASP A 163 4.29 7.23 8.18
C ASP A 163 3.25 7.87 9.12
N MET A 164 2.08 8.24 8.57
CA MET A 164 0.94 8.73 9.33
C MET A 164 0.43 7.68 10.33
N ALA A 165 0.30 6.42 9.90
CA ALA A 165 -0.14 5.35 10.77
C ALA A 165 0.85 5.08 11.91
N ASN A 166 2.16 5.11 11.64
CA ASN A 166 3.20 4.97 12.64
C ASN A 166 3.15 6.11 13.67
N THR A 167 2.97 7.35 13.19
CA THR A 167 2.80 8.51 14.05
C THR A 167 1.57 8.37 14.94
N LEU A 168 0.41 8.05 14.37
CA LEU A 168 -0.84 7.87 15.12
C LEU A 168 -0.73 6.73 16.14
N GLN A 169 -0.08 5.62 15.80
CA GLN A 169 0.18 4.52 16.73
C GLN A 169 1.04 5.00 17.92
N SER A 170 2.09 5.77 17.66
CA SER A 170 2.99 6.27 18.72
C SER A 170 2.31 7.24 19.69
N LEU A 171 1.25 7.92 19.25
CA LEU A 171 0.48 8.87 20.05
C LEU A 171 -0.56 8.21 20.96
N LYS A 172 -0.84 6.91 20.79
CA LYS A 172 -1.75 6.18 21.68
C LYS A 172 -1.16 6.07 23.08
N SER A 173 -1.98 6.38 24.09
CA SER A 173 -1.60 6.26 25.50
C SER A 173 -1.30 4.81 25.86
N ASP A 174 -0.49 4.57 26.89
CA ASP A 174 -0.19 3.20 27.35
C ASP A 174 -1.45 2.44 27.82
N SER A 175 -2.50 3.14 28.24
CA SER A 175 -3.82 2.56 28.54
C SER A 175 -4.56 2.04 27.31
N ASP A 176 -4.26 2.60 26.14
CA ASP A 176 -4.96 2.33 24.87
C ASP A 176 -4.21 1.29 24.03
N LYS A 177 -2.95 1.00 24.39
CA LYS A 177 -2.15 -0.05 23.77
C LYS A 177 -2.71 -1.41 24.17
N LYS A 178 -3.48 -2.02 23.26
CA LYS A 178 -3.75 -3.46 23.33
C LYS A 178 -2.38 -4.16 23.23
N GLY A 179 -2.06 -5.06 24.17
CA GLY A 179 -0.68 -5.46 24.49
C GLY A 179 0.19 -5.87 23.28
N GLU A 180 1.51 -5.91 23.47
CA GLU A 180 2.58 -5.99 22.44
C GLU A 180 2.41 -7.01 21.27
N ARG A 181 1.49 -7.96 21.39
CA ARG A 181 1.20 -8.98 20.37
C ARG A 181 0.07 -8.59 19.41
N GLU A 182 -0.65 -7.51 19.67
CA GLU A 182 -1.78 -7.08 18.85
C GLU A 182 -1.37 -5.96 17.88
N LEU A 183 -1.71 -6.11 16.60
CA LEU A 183 -1.42 -5.09 15.58
C LEU A 183 -2.47 -3.98 15.67
N ASP A 184 -2.02 -2.73 15.74
CA ASP A 184 -2.90 -1.55 15.77
C ASP A 184 -3.20 -0.97 14.40
N VAL A 185 -2.43 -1.36 13.39
CA VAL A 185 -2.56 -0.84 12.02
C VAL A 185 -2.91 -1.98 11.08
N TRP A 186 -3.93 -1.76 10.26
CA TRP A 186 -4.42 -2.72 9.28
C TRP A 186 -4.52 -2.09 7.90
N ILE A 187 -4.25 -2.88 6.86
CA ILE A 187 -4.43 -2.51 5.46
C ILE A 187 -5.67 -3.21 4.91
N GLY A 188 -6.67 -2.44 4.49
CA GLY A 188 -7.95 -2.94 3.93
C GLY A 188 -8.07 -2.88 2.41
N GLY A 189 -6.96 -2.61 1.70
CA GLY A 189 -6.91 -2.61 0.23
C GLY A 189 -7.00 -1.23 -0.42
N GLY A 190 -7.15 -1.09 -1.74
CA GLY A 190 -7.35 -2.14 -2.77
C GLY A 190 -6.06 -2.67 -3.42
N GLN A 191 -6.16 -3.23 -4.63
CA GLN A 191 -5.09 -3.99 -5.31
C GLN A 191 -3.69 -3.36 -5.23
N LEU A 192 -3.55 -2.08 -5.61
CA LEU A 192 -2.24 -1.40 -5.59
C LEU A 192 -1.68 -1.23 -4.17
N ILE A 193 -2.57 -1.00 -3.20
CA ILE A 193 -2.21 -0.84 -1.79
C ILE A 193 -1.77 -2.19 -1.22
N TYR A 194 -2.48 -3.28 -1.55
CA TYR A 194 -2.05 -4.63 -1.21
C TYR A 194 -0.70 -4.98 -1.83
N GLU A 195 -0.45 -4.58 -3.08
CA GLU A 195 0.81 -4.90 -3.74
C GLU A 195 2.00 -4.23 -3.04
N LYS A 196 1.85 -2.97 -2.65
CA LYS A 196 2.85 -2.24 -1.88
C LYS A 196 2.98 -2.79 -0.45
N SER A 197 1.86 -3.06 0.21
CA SER A 197 1.86 -3.50 1.61
C SER A 197 2.54 -4.85 1.79
N LEU A 198 2.26 -5.85 0.93
CA LEU A 198 2.86 -7.18 1.05
C LEU A 198 4.38 -7.17 0.87
N ARG A 199 4.92 -6.23 0.07
CA ARG A 199 6.37 -6.02 -0.11
C ARG A 199 7.03 -5.34 1.07
N HIS A 200 6.27 -4.61 1.86
CA HIS A 200 6.81 -3.74 2.90
C HIS A 200 7.35 -4.56 4.09
N PRO A 201 8.54 -4.26 4.63
CA PRO A 201 9.14 -5.02 5.72
C PRO A 201 8.26 -5.06 6.99
N CYS A 202 7.49 -4.00 7.27
CA CYS A 202 6.60 -3.93 8.43
C CYS A 202 5.31 -4.76 8.31
N ALA A 203 4.97 -5.32 7.14
CA ALA A 203 3.75 -6.11 7.01
C ALA A 203 3.92 -7.47 7.69
N HIS A 204 3.28 -7.68 8.83
CA HIS A 204 3.60 -8.79 9.73
C HIS A 204 2.62 -9.97 9.62
N GLU A 205 1.35 -9.68 9.36
CA GLU A 205 0.27 -10.65 9.37
C GLU A 205 -0.71 -10.40 8.23
N ILE A 206 -1.31 -11.46 7.69
CA ILE A 206 -2.36 -11.39 6.67
C ILE A 206 -3.54 -12.22 7.15
N HIS A 207 -4.70 -11.59 7.29
CA HIS A 207 -5.99 -12.24 7.45
C HIS A 207 -6.66 -12.30 6.09
N LEU A 208 -6.91 -13.51 5.61
CA LEU A 208 -7.45 -13.73 4.27
C LEU A 208 -8.67 -14.64 4.34
N THR A 209 -9.80 -14.11 3.88
CA THR A 209 -11.00 -14.88 3.59
C THR A 209 -10.95 -15.34 2.14
N THR A 210 -10.89 -16.65 1.91
CA THR A 210 -11.05 -17.24 0.57
C THR A 210 -12.48 -17.73 0.42
N VAL A 211 -13.23 -17.11 -0.48
CA VAL A 211 -14.57 -17.55 -0.87
C VAL A 211 -14.44 -18.60 -1.97
N HIS A 212 -14.96 -19.80 -1.73
CA HIS A 212 -14.86 -20.93 -2.65
C HIS A 212 -15.89 -20.82 -3.77
N THR A 213 -15.70 -19.78 -4.57
CA THR A 213 -16.46 -19.48 -5.77
C THR A 213 -15.50 -18.97 -6.84
N LYS A 214 -16.00 -18.84 -8.06
CA LYS A 214 -15.30 -18.16 -9.16
C LYS A 214 -16.23 -17.11 -9.70
N SER A 215 -15.86 -15.84 -9.53
CA SER A 215 -16.66 -14.74 -10.03
C SER A 215 -16.65 -14.78 -11.56
N GLU A 216 -17.83 -14.75 -12.15
CA GLU A 216 -17.98 -14.59 -13.60
C GLU A 216 -17.75 -13.11 -13.94
N VAL A 217 -16.78 -12.85 -14.82
CA VAL A 217 -16.36 -11.49 -15.19
C VAL A 217 -16.21 -11.34 -16.71
N ASP A 218 -16.79 -10.27 -17.25
CA ASP A 218 -16.59 -9.81 -18.63
C ASP A 218 -15.54 -8.71 -18.65
N LEU A 219 -14.28 -9.10 -18.89
CA LEU A 219 -13.13 -8.18 -18.92
C LEU A 219 -13.24 -7.06 -19.97
N SER A 220 -14.16 -7.17 -20.95
CA SER A 220 -14.40 -6.09 -21.91
C SER A 220 -15.27 -4.96 -21.35
N LYS A 221 -16.02 -5.24 -20.28
CA LYS A 221 -16.98 -4.31 -19.67
C LYS A 221 -16.62 -3.94 -18.24
N GLU A 222 -15.92 -4.82 -17.53
CA GLU A 222 -15.78 -4.73 -16.08
C GLU A 222 -14.36 -4.43 -15.65
N ARG A 223 -14.25 -3.58 -14.63
CA ARG A 223 -12.98 -3.29 -13.96
C ARG A 223 -12.79 -4.26 -12.82
N VAL A 224 -11.89 -5.23 -12.99
CA VAL A 224 -11.60 -6.25 -11.99
C VAL A 224 -10.36 -5.89 -11.19
N SER A 225 -10.43 -6.04 -9.87
CA SER A 225 -9.30 -5.92 -8.96
C SER A 225 -8.93 -7.29 -8.41
N TYR A 226 -7.64 -7.55 -8.26
CA TYR A 226 -7.10 -8.82 -7.79
C TYR A 226 -6.26 -8.64 -6.52
N PHE A 227 -6.30 -9.64 -5.65
CA PHE A 227 -5.34 -9.77 -4.56
C PHE A 227 -3.97 -10.17 -5.13
N PRO A 228 -2.90 -9.42 -4.84
CA PRO A 228 -1.58 -9.70 -5.37
C PRO A 228 -0.94 -10.86 -4.62
N ALA A 229 -0.91 -12.04 -5.21
CA ALA A 229 -0.48 -13.23 -4.49
C ALA A 229 0.97 -13.67 -4.77
N LYS A 230 1.72 -12.90 -5.58
CA LYS A 230 3.17 -13.11 -5.80
C LYS A 230 3.95 -13.22 -4.47
N TYR A 231 3.58 -12.43 -3.47
CA TYR A 231 4.23 -12.35 -2.15
C TYR A 231 3.73 -13.37 -1.11
N ARG A 232 2.66 -14.10 -1.43
CA ARG A 232 2.22 -15.25 -0.63
C ARG A 232 3.01 -16.51 -1.02
N TRP A 233 3.30 -16.66 -2.30
CA TRP A 233 3.94 -17.85 -2.87
C TRP A 233 5.46 -17.75 -3.04
N ASP A 234 6.07 -16.60 -2.72
CA ASP A 234 7.53 -16.47 -2.60
C ASP A 234 8.07 -16.90 -1.22
N ASN A 235 7.23 -17.55 -0.40
CA ASN A 235 7.51 -17.99 0.97
C ASN A 235 7.76 -16.84 1.97
N THR A 236 7.37 -15.60 1.68
CA THR A 236 7.49 -14.51 2.66
C THR A 236 6.54 -14.71 3.85
N PHE A 237 5.36 -15.28 3.62
CA PHE A 237 4.35 -15.54 4.64
C PHE A 237 4.01 -17.03 4.69
N LYS A 238 3.78 -17.57 5.90
CA LYS A 238 3.28 -18.94 6.10
C LYS A 238 1.94 -18.93 6.82
N GLU A 239 1.04 -19.79 6.36
CA GLU A 239 -0.22 -20.05 7.05
C GLU A 239 0.06 -20.57 8.46
N VAL A 240 -0.76 -20.14 9.42
CA VAL A 240 -0.79 -20.66 10.78
C VAL A 240 -1.95 -21.64 10.85
N PRO A 241 -1.74 -22.97 10.73
CA PRO A 241 -2.82 -23.93 10.54
C PRO A 241 -3.84 -23.97 11.68
N SER A 242 -3.41 -23.65 12.91
CA SER A 242 -4.29 -23.59 14.09
C SER A 242 -5.30 -22.44 14.06
N LEU A 243 -5.11 -21.44 13.19
CA LEU A 243 -6.02 -20.31 13.02
C LEU A 243 -6.89 -20.44 11.76
N ARG A 244 -6.76 -21.54 11.02
CA ARG A 244 -7.61 -21.83 9.87
C ARG A 244 -9.02 -22.17 10.34
N ARG A 245 -10.03 -21.54 9.73
CA ARG A 245 -11.44 -21.80 10.03
C ARG A 245 -12.26 -21.85 8.76
N GLU A 246 -13.03 -22.90 8.59
CA GLU A 246 -13.98 -23.04 7.49
C GLU A 246 -15.38 -22.66 7.94
N SER A 247 -16.14 -22.03 7.06
CA SER A 247 -17.51 -21.63 7.32
C SER A 247 -18.33 -21.66 6.03
N LYS A 248 -19.65 -21.49 6.19
CA LYS A 248 -20.60 -21.50 5.08
C LYS A 248 -21.79 -20.61 5.40
N ASP A 249 -22.26 -19.91 4.38
CA ASP A 249 -23.53 -19.21 4.36
C ASP A 249 -24.52 -20.06 3.57
N LEU A 250 -25.40 -20.75 4.30
CA LEU A 250 -26.41 -21.63 3.71
C LEU A 250 -27.48 -20.86 2.93
N GLU A 251 -27.77 -19.62 3.31
CA GLU A 251 -28.78 -18.78 2.64
C GLU A 251 -28.30 -18.39 1.24
N ARG A 252 -27.02 -18.07 1.11
CA ARG A 252 -26.40 -17.63 -0.14
C ARG A 252 -25.70 -18.76 -0.91
N GLY A 253 -25.64 -19.96 -0.35
CA GLY A 253 -24.96 -21.11 -0.95
C GLY A 253 -23.45 -20.92 -1.08
N LEU A 254 -22.84 -20.12 -0.21
CA LEU A 254 -21.41 -19.81 -0.25
C LEU A 254 -20.65 -20.61 0.82
N THR A 255 -19.48 -21.10 0.46
CA THR A 255 -18.51 -21.67 1.41
C THR A 255 -17.24 -20.84 1.37
N TYR A 256 -16.61 -20.64 2.52
CA TYR A 256 -15.41 -19.80 2.62
C TYR A 256 -14.49 -20.26 3.76
N THR A 257 -13.22 -19.88 3.66
CA THR A 257 -12.21 -20.19 4.67
C THR A 257 -11.51 -18.91 5.12
N PHE A 258 -11.46 -18.71 6.43
CA PHE A 258 -10.59 -17.73 7.07
C PHE A 258 -9.22 -18.35 7.32
N THR A 259 -8.17 -17.66 6.89
CA THR A 259 -6.78 -18.08 7.12
C THR A 259 -5.94 -16.92 7.62
N VAL A 260 -5.00 -17.22 8.52
CA VAL A 260 -4.03 -16.25 9.02
C VAL A 260 -2.64 -16.66 8.56
N HIS A 261 -1.89 -15.71 8.01
CA HIS A 261 -0.53 -15.91 7.51
C HIS A 261 0.41 -14.96 8.22
N LYS A 262 1.52 -15.48 8.75
CA LYS A 262 2.53 -14.65 9.42
C LYS A 262 3.79 -14.57 8.58
N ARG A 263 4.43 -13.38 8.57
CA ARG A 263 5.71 -13.19 7.91
C ARG A 263 6.75 -14.11 8.56
N LEU A 264 7.55 -14.78 7.75
CA LEU A 264 8.72 -15.51 8.22
C LEU A 264 9.71 -14.51 8.82
N GLN A 265 10.07 -14.71 10.10
CA GLN A 265 11.24 -14.06 10.66
C GLN A 265 12.46 -14.62 9.90
N ARG A 266 13.23 -13.72 9.28
CA ARG A 266 14.53 -14.07 8.69
C ARG A 266 15.59 -14.09 9.77
#